data_AF-A0A924YEB3-F1
#
_entry.id   AF-A0A924YEB3-F1
#
_cell.length_a   1.000
_cell.length_b   1.000
_cell.length_c   1.000
_cell.angle_alpha   90.00
_cell.angle_beta   90.00
_cell.angle_gamma   90.00
#
_symmetry.space_group_name_H-M   'P 1'
#
loop_
_entity.id
_entity.type
_entity.pdbx_description
1 polymer ?
#
loop_
_entity_poly.entity_id
_entity_poly.type
_entity_poly.pdbx_seq_one_letter_code
_entity_poly.pdbx_strand_id
1 'polypeptide(L)'
;EIPLLQNIPLIGQALVGLPILVYVSWLTVPLVAVLLYRTTLGTHIRAVGENVEAAKAAGISVKRMQFIALILGGALCGLAGAHLAMGDLGLFRENMTNGRGFIALAAVYFAAARPGLATLACLLFGLFDALQFRLQTTSNIPPQFFQMLPYLIVVGALVLISARKEWRKGW
;
A
#
# COMPACT_ATOMS: atom_id res chain seq x y z
N GLU A 1 -8.60 19.67 16.63
CA GLU A 1 -8.89 18.94 17.89
C GLU A 1 -10.29 18.35 17.78
N ILE A 2 -10.44 17.02 17.79
CA ILE A 2 -11.75 16.34 17.71
C ILE A 2 -11.95 15.55 19.01
N PRO A 3 -12.75 16.07 19.96
CA PRO A 3 -12.84 15.56 21.33
C PRO A 3 -13.60 14.23 21.52
N LEU A 4 -14.09 13.59 20.44
CA LEU A 4 -14.92 12.39 20.52
C LEU A 4 -14.14 11.05 20.49
N LEU A 5 -12.83 11.07 20.22
CA LEU A 5 -11.99 9.85 20.09
C LEU A 5 -11.12 9.54 21.33
N GLN A 6 -11.24 10.31 22.41
CA GLN A 6 -10.39 10.16 23.61
C GLN A 6 -10.75 8.97 24.52
N ASN A 7 -11.90 8.32 24.34
CA ASN A 7 -12.38 7.27 25.27
C ASN A 7 -11.95 5.84 24.90
N ILE A 8 -11.05 5.63 23.93
CA ILE A 8 -10.49 4.31 23.61
C ILE A 8 -8.97 4.33 23.88
N PRO A 9 -8.51 3.78 25.02
CA PRO A 9 -7.16 4.01 25.56
C PRO A 9 -5.98 3.41 24.76
N LEU A 10 -6.24 2.69 23.67
CA LEU A 10 -5.21 2.14 22.77
C LEU A 10 -5.23 2.72 21.34
N ILE A 11 -6.39 3.18 20.86
CA ILE A 11 -6.58 3.68 19.50
C ILE A 11 -6.60 5.22 19.48
N GLY A 12 -7.12 5.84 20.54
CA GLY A 12 -7.24 7.30 20.66
C GLY A 12 -5.89 8.02 20.75
N GLN A 13 -4.92 7.49 21.50
CA GLN A 13 -3.59 8.09 21.63
C GLN A 13 -2.69 7.86 20.41
N ALA A 14 -2.91 6.79 19.64
CA ALA A 14 -2.16 6.50 18.41
C ALA A 14 -2.62 7.34 17.20
N LEU A 15 -3.88 7.79 17.20
CA LEU A 15 -4.45 8.61 16.13
C LEU A 15 -4.24 10.11 16.36
N VAL A 16 -4.35 10.58 17.60
CA VAL A 16 -4.25 12.01 17.94
C VAL A 16 -2.79 12.47 17.84
N GLY A 17 -2.43 13.10 16.70
CA GLY A 17 -1.08 13.61 16.40
C GLY A 17 -0.52 13.18 15.05
N LEU A 18 -1.22 12.32 14.30
CA LEU A 18 -0.77 11.89 12.97
C LEU A 18 -0.79 13.04 11.95
N PRO A 19 0.18 13.09 11.01
CA PRO A 19 0.17 14.09 9.95
C PRO A 19 -1.08 13.94 9.08
N ILE A 20 -1.59 15.06 8.55
CA ILE A 20 -2.83 15.11 7.77
C ILE A 20 -2.84 14.11 6.59
N LEU A 21 -1.67 13.82 6.01
CA LEU A 21 -1.54 12.84 4.93
C LEU A 21 -1.82 11.39 5.36
N VAL A 22 -1.61 11.03 6.63
CA VAL A 22 -1.99 9.70 7.12
C VAL A 22 -3.50 9.60 7.17
N TYR A 23 -4.22 10.63 7.62
CA TYR A 23 -5.68 10.62 7.55
C TYR A 23 -6.20 10.51 6.11
N VAL A 24 -5.55 11.21 5.17
CA VAL A 24 -5.86 11.10 3.74
C VAL A 24 -5.61 9.68 3.22
N SER A 25 -4.52 9.00 3.64
CA SER A 25 -4.23 7.65 3.18
C SER A 25 -5.26 6.62 3.66
N TRP A 26 -5.77 6.77 4.88
CA TRP A 26 -6.85 5.91 5.38
C TRP A 26 -8.17 6.18 4.65
N LEU A 27 -8.43 7.43 4.25
CA LEU A 27 -9.62 7.80 3.49
C LEU A 27 -9.54 7.35 2.02
N THR A 28 -8.37 7.34 1.39
CA THR A 28 -8.22 6.92 -0.01
C THR A 28 -8.52 5.43 -0.21
N VAL A 29 -8.30 4.59 0.79
CA VAL A 29 -8.59 3.14 0.74
C VAL A 29 -10.07 2.85 0.41
N PRO A 30 -11.06 3.28 1.23
CA PRO A 30 -12.46 3.06 0.92
C PRO A 30 -12.88 3.80 -0.35
N LEU A 31 -12.28 4.95 -0.64
CA LEU A 31 -12.57 5.72 -1.86
C LEU A 31 -12.20 4.93 -3.12
N VAL A 32 -11.00 4.34 -3.16
CA VAL A 32 -10.54 3.48 -4.25
C VAL A 32 -11.35 2.18 -4.31
N ALA A 33 -11.73 1.61 -3.17
CA ALA A 33 -12.58 0.42 -3.14
C ALA A 33 -13.97 0.70 -3.73
N VAL A 34 -14.60 1.81 -3.36
CA VAL A 34 -15.89 2.24 -3.93
C VAL A 34 -15.72 2.56 -5.41
N LEU A 35 -14.67 3.29 -5.80
CA LEU A 35 -14.39 3.59 -7.20
C LEU A 35 -14.27 2.30 -8.03
N LEU A 36 -13.51 1.31 -7.56
CA LEU A 36 -13.29 0.07 -8.31
C LEU A 36 -14.51 -0.86 -8.34
N TYR A 37 -15.24 -1.01 -7.23
CA TYR A 37 -16.32 -2.00 -7.11
C TYR A 37 -17.73 -1.46 -7.32
N ARG A 38 -17.97 -0.18 -7.08
CA ARG A 38 -19.32 0.42 -7.12
C ARG A 38 -19.54 1.35 -8.31
N THR A 39 -18.50 1.81 -9.01
CA THR A 39 -18.66 2.71 -10.16
C THR A 39 -18.50 2.01 -11.50
N THR A 40 -19.15 2.56 -12.54
CA THR A 40 -19.01 2.12 -13.94
C THR A 40 -17.59 2.27 -14.47
N LEU A 41 -16.88 3.32 -14.03
CA LEU A 41 -15.47 3.49 -14.34
C LEU A 41 -14.65 2.32 -13.77
N GLY A 42 -14.90 1.91 -12.53
CA GLY A 42 -14.20 0.80 -11.91
C GLY A 42 -14.38 -0.54 -12.62
N THR A 43 -15.57 -0.84 -13.13
CA THR A 43 -15.83 -2.06 -13.90
C THR A 43 -15.15 -2.01 -15.27
N HIS A 44 -15.16 -0.85 -15.94
CA HIS A 44 -14.46 -0.68 -17.22
C HIS A 44 -12.93 -0.78 -17.08
N ILE A 45 -12.32 -0.23 -16.02
CA ILE A 45 -10.87 -0.39 -15.73
C ILE A 45 -10.53 -1.88 -15.58
N ARG A 46 -11.33 -2.61 -14.79
CA ARG A 46 -11.07 -4.04 -14.54
C ARG A 46 -11.27 -4.88 -15.80
N ALA A 47 -12.30 -4.61 -16.58
CA ALA A 47 -12.54 -5.30 -17.84
C ALA A 47 -11.39 -5.10 -18.84
N VAL A 48 -10.88 -3.86 -18.96
CA VAL A 48 -9.71 -3.57 -19.80
C VAL A 48 -8.44 -4.26 -19.27
N GLY A 49 -8.30 -4.37 -17.95
CA GLY A 49 -7.17 -5.04 -17.31
C GLY A 49 -7.17 -6.56 -17.49
N GLU A 50 -8.34 -7.20 -17.62
CA GLU A 50 -8.44 -8.64 -17.86
C GLU A 50 -8.29 -9.00 -19.34
N ASN A 51 -9.02 -8.32 -20.23
CA ASN A 51 -8.92 -8.58 -21.66
C ASN A 51 -9.20 -7.32 -22.49
N VAL A 52 -8.14 -6.78 -23.09
CA VAL A 52 -8.18 -5.58 -23.93
C VAL A 52 -9.04 -5.76 -25.19
N GLU A 53 -8.99 -6.94 -25.80
CA GLU A 53 -9.73 -7.23 -27.04
C GLU A 53 -11.24 -7.34 -26.76
N ALA A 54 -11.61 -8.04 -25.67
CA ALA A 54 -12.99 -8.14 -25.24
C ALA A 54 -13.59 -6.77 -24.88
N ALA A 55 -12.81 -5.91 -24.21
CA ALA A 55 -13.25 -4.56 -23.87
C ALA A 55 -13.48 -3.69 -25.12
N LYS A 56 -12.64 -3.81 -26.16
CA LYS A 56 -12.85 -3.11 -27.44
C LYS A 56 -14.11 -3.61 -28.16
N ALA A 57 -14.35 -4.92 -28.17
CA ALA A 57 -15.55 -5.51 -28.77
C ALA A 57 -16.84 -5.04 -28.07
N ALA A 58 -16.79 -4.80 -26.76
CA ALA A 58 -17.89 -4.23 -25.97
C ALA A 58 -18.09 -2.70 -26.16
N GLY A 59 -17.35 -2.06 -27.07
CA GLY A 59 -17.46 -0.62 -27.35
C GLY A 59 -16.76 0.29 -26.33
N ILE A 60 -15.96 -0.27 -25.41
CA ILE A 60 -15.24 0.51 -24.40
C ILE A 60 -13.97 1.10 -25.02
N SER A 61 -13.79 2.41 -24.89
CA SER A 61 -12.57 3.08 -25.35
C SER A 61 -11.38 2.78 -24.42
N VAL A 62 -10.62 1.73 -24.75
CA VAL A 62 -9.44 1.27 -23.98
C VAL A 62 -8.45 2.41 -23.68
N LYS A 63 -8.12 3.22 -24.69
CA LYS A 63 -7.13 4.31 -24.54
C LYS A 63 -7.56 5.32 -23.48
N ARG A 64 -8.84 5.72 -23.49
CA ARG A 64 -9.37 6.65 -22.47
C ARG A 64 -9.32 6.00 -21.08
N MET A 65 -9.65 4.72 -20.99
CA MET A 65 -9.62 4.00 -19.72
C MET A 65 -8.21 3.93 -19.12
N GLN A 66 -7.22 3.63 -19.95
CA GLN A 66 -5.80 3.61 -19.55
C GLN A 66 -5.33 4.99 -19.10
N PHE A 67 -5.70 6.06 -19.81
CA PHE A 67 -5.37 7.42 -19.42
C PHE A 67 -6.00 7.81 -18.07
N ILE A 68 -7.27 7.49 -17.85
CA ILE A 68 -7.94 7.75 -16.57
C ILE A 68 -7.24 6.99 -15.44
N ALA A 69 -6.95 5.70 -15.65
CA ALA A 69 -6.25 4.89 -14.66
C ALA A 69 -4.86 5.45 -14.34
N LEU A 70 -4.12 5.90 -15.36
CA LEU A 70 -2.79 6.49 -15.22
C LEU A 70 -2.82 7.82 -14.46
N ILE A 71 -3.79 8.70 -14.76
CA ILE A 71 -3.95 9.98 -14.05
C ILE A 71 -4.33 9.76 -12.59
N LEU A 72 -5.28 8.87 -12.31
CA LEU A 72 -5.69 8.54 -10.94
C LEU A 72 -4.54 7.90 -10.15
N GLY A 73 -3.84 6.94 -10.73
CA GLY A 73 -2.67 6.30 -10.11
C GLY A 73 -1.52 7.28 -9.90
N GLY A 74 -1.26 8.15 -10.88
CA GLY A 74 -0.26 9.21 -10.79
C GLY A 74 -0.56 10.22 -9.69
N ALA A 75 -1.82 10.64 -9.54
CA ALA A 75 -2.24 11.54 -8.47
C ALA A 75 -2.01 10.91 -7.08
N LEU A 76 -2.36 9.63 -6.90
CA LEU A 76 -2.13 8.90 -5.65
C LEU A 76 -0.62 8.71 -5.38
N CYS A 77 0.17 8.42 -6.40
CA CYS A 77 1.63 8.32 -6.29
C CYS A 77 2.28 9.66 -5.93
N GLY A 78 1.80 10.76 -6.50
CA GLY A 78 2.23 12.12 -6.16
C GLY A 78 1.95 12.47 -4.70
N LEU A 79 0.77 12.12 -4.18
CA LEU A 79 0.45 12.27 -2.76
C LEU A 79 1.36 11.43 -1.86
N ALA A 80 1.69 10.20 -2.26
CA ALA A 80 2.65 9.37 -1.54
C ALA A 80 4.07 9.98 -1.53
N GLY A 81 4.51 10.58 -2.65
CA GLY A 81 5.79 11.30 -2.72
C GLY A 81 5.80 12.55 -1.84
N ALA A 82 4.69 13.30 -1.81
CA ALA A 82 4.54 14.45 -0.91
C ALA A 82 4.62 14.03 0.57
N HIS A 83 4.09 12.85 0.93
CA HIS A 83 4.26 12.28 2.27
C HIS A 83 5.72 12.00 2.61
N LEU A 84 6.47 11.42 1.68
CA LEU A 84 7.90 11.17 1.89
C LEU A 84 8.67 12.47 2.14
N ALA A 85 8.36 13.55 1.41
CA ALA A 85 9.03 14.84 1.59
C ALA A 85 8.65 15.53 2.92
N MET A 86 7.41 15.41 3.39
CA MET A 86 6.92 16.10 4.60
C MET A 86 7.13 15.30 5.90
N GLY A 87 7.23 13.97 5.83
CA GLY A 87 7.11 13.08 7.00
C GLY A 87 8.19 13.23 8.08
N ASP A 88 9.43 13.56 7.70
CA ASP A 88 10.60 13.52 8.60
C ASP A 88 11.09 14.91 9.06
N LEU A 89 10.20 15.90 9.22
CA LEU A 89 10.47 17.34 9.54
C LEU A 89 10.48 18.28 8.33
N GLY A 90 9.94 17.86 7.18
CA GLY A 90 9.97 18.67 5.95
C GLY A 90 11.36 18.88 5.35
N LEU A 91 12.35 18.11 5.82
CA LEU A 91 13.72 18.14 5.31
C LEU A 91 13.90 17.06 4.25
N PHE A 92 14.21 17.47 3.03
CA PHE A 92 14.61 16.56 1.97
C PHE A 92 15.98 15.97 2.30
N ARG A 93 16.04 14.66 2.54
CA ARG A 93 17.29 13.92 2.70
C ARG A 93 17.59 13.11 1.45
N GLU A 94 18.87 12.88 1.20
CA GLU A 94 19.27 11.91 0.19
C GLU A 94 18.75 10.52 0.58
N ASN A 95 18.25 9.79 -0.42
CA ASN A 95 17.79 8.41 -0.27
C ASN A 95 16.54 8.20 0.63
N MET A 96 15.65 9.19 0.75
CA MET A 96 14.39 9.10 1.53
C MET A 96 13.47 7.93 1.12
N THR A 97 13.53 7.52 -0.14
CA THR A 97 12.72 6.41 -0.65
C THR A 97 13.23 5.06 -0.12
N ASN A 98 14.53 4.94 0.16
CA ASN A 98 15.20 3.79 0.77
C ASN A 98 14.62 2.39 0.40
N GLY A 99 14.42 2.12 -0.89
CA GLY A 99 13.88 0.84 -1.35
C GLY A 99 12.37 0.59 -1.11
N ARG A 100 11.62 1.53 -0.53
CA ARG A 100 10.17 1.44 -0.27
C ARG A 100 9.34 1.17 -1.52
N GLY A 101 9.83 1.56 -2.71
CA GLY A 101 9.19 1.25 -3.99
C GLY A 101 9.10 -0.26 -4.30
N PHE A 102 10.14 -1.03 -3.92
CA PHE A 102 10.12 -2.49 -4.07
C PHE A 102 9.08 -3.12 -3.13
N ILE A 103 8.99 -2.62 -1.90
CA ILE A 103 7.99 -3.07 -0.91
C ILE A 103 6.57 -2.79 -1.42
N ALA A 104 6.34 -1.62 -2.03
CA ALA A 104 5.05 -1.29 -2.63
C ALA A 104 4.66 -2.26 -3.75
N LEU A 105 5.60 -2.59 -4.65
CA LEU A 105 5.36 -3.59 -5.70
C LEU A 105 5.03 -4.97 -5.11
N ALA A 106 5.77 -5.40 -4.10
CA ALA A 106 5.50 -6.67 -3.41
C ALA A 106 4.11 -6.69 -2.76
N ALA A 107 3.73 -5.62 -2.05
CA ALA A 107 2.41 -5.50 -1.43
C ALA A 107 1.28 -5.57 -2.46
N VAL A 108 1.41 -4.89 -3.60
CA VAL A 108 0.43 -4.94 -4.70
C VAL A 108 0.32 -6.35 -5.29
N TYR A 109 1.44 -7.05 -5.44
CA TYR A 109 1.45 -8.41 -5.94
C TYR A 109 0.67 -9.35 -5.02
N PHE A 110 0.93 -9.30 -3.71
CA PHE A 110 0.18 -10.09 -2.72
C PHE A 110 -1.28 -9.72 -2.61
N ALA A 111 -1.62 -8.46 -2.89
CA ALA A 111 -2.99 -7.98 -2.82
C ALA A 111 -3.90 -8.54 -3.92
N ALA A 112 -3.35 -9.08 -5.01
CA ALA A 112 -4.10 -9.60 -6.15
C ALA A 112 -5.21 -8.64 -6.64
N ALA A 113 -4.88 -7.35 -6.77
CA ALA A 113 -5.81 -6.27 -7.14
C ALA A 113 -7.03 -6.08 -6.21
N ARG A 114 -6.99 -6.61 -4.97
CA ARG A 114 -8.02 -6.38 -3.94
C ARG A 114 -7.55 -5.29 -2.96
N PRO A 115 -8.25 -4.14 -2.89
CA PRO A 115 -7.91 -3.03 -2.00
C PRO A 115 -7.75 -3.44 -0.52
N GLY A 116 -8.62 -4.32 -0.02
CA GLY A 116 -8.56 -4.78 1.38
C GLY A 116 -7.34 -5.66 1.69
N LEU A 117 -6.86 -6.46 0.73
CA LEU A 117 -5.63 -7.22 0.92
C LEU A 117 -4.41 -6.32 0.77
N ALA A 118 -4.46 -5.30 -0.10
CA ALA A 118 -3.41 -4.31 -0.26
C ALA A 118 -3.18 -3.54 1.04
N THR A 119 -4.25 -3.11 1.72
CA THR A 119 -4.12 -2.41 3.00
C THR A 119 -3.52 -3.28 4.08
N LEU A 120 -3.93 -4.55 4.15
CA LEU A 120 -3.39 -5.48 5.14
C LEU A 120 -1.90 -5.73 4.89
N ALA A 121 -1.50 -5.93 3.62
CA ALA A 121 -0.09 -6.08 3.25
C ALA A 121 0.72 -4.83 3.62
N CYS A 122 0.25 -3.64 3.28
CA CYS A 122 0.91 -2.38 3.61
C CYS A 122 1.01 -2.15 5.13
N LEU A 123 -0.03 -2.50 5.90
CA LEU A 123 -0.01 -2.40 7.36
C LEU A 123 1.02 -3.36 7.98
N LEU A 124 1.11 -4.59 7.48
CA LEU A 124 2.15 -5.53 7.92
C LEU A 124 3.53 -4.97 7.62
N PHE A 125 3.79 -4.51 6.39
CA PHE A 125 5.08 -3.92 6.04
C PHE A 125 5.42 -2.70 6.91
N GLY A 126 4.45 -1.82 7.17
CA GLY A 126 4.64 -0.67 8.05
C GLY A 126 4.92 -1.05 9.50
N LEU A 127 4.28 -2.10 10.02
CA LEU A 127 4.54 -2.61 11.36
C LEU A 127 6.00 -3.09 11.51
N PHE A 128 6.49 -3.83 10.51
CA PHE A 128 7.87 -4.32 10.51
C PHE A 128 8.89 -3.20 10.26
N ASP A 129 8.56 -2.19 9.44
CA ASP A 129 9.40 -1.00 9.26
C ASP A 129 9.55 -0.24 10.59
N ALA A 130 8.46 -0.06 11.33
CA ALA A 130 8.48 0.56 12.66
C ALA A 130 9.26 -0.28 13.69
N LEU A 131 9.12 -1.60 13.66
CA LEU A 131 9.87 -2.52 14.53
C LEU A 131 11.37 -2.47 14.21
N GLN A 132 11.72 -2.45 12.93
CA GLN A 132 13.10 -2.29 12.45
C GLN A 132 13.71 -0.99 12.98
N PHE A 133 12.99 0.13 12.84
CA PHE A 133 13.44 1.42 13.33
C PHE A 133 13.70 1.41 14.84
N ARG A 134 12.77 0.83 15.63
CA ARG A 134 12.91 0.76 17.10
C ARG A 134 14.08 -0.13 17.53
N LEU A 135 14.29 -1.26 16.85
CA LEU A 135 15.41 -2.17 17.13
C LEU A 135 16.77 -1.54 16.78
N GLN A 136 16.85 -0.76 15.70
CA GLN A 136 18.05 0.02 15.37
C GLN A 136 18.38 1.05 16.47
N THR A 137 17.37 1.68 17.07
CA THR A 137 17.61 2.67 18.15
C THR A 137 18.00 2.06 19.50
N THR A 138 17.73 0.77 19.72
CA THR A 138 17.94 0.10 21.02
C THR A 138 19.18 -0.82 21.02
N SER A 139 19.64 -1.27 19.85
CA SER A 139 20.66 -2.31 19.71
C SER A 139 21.91 -1.75 19.01
N ASN A 140 23.11 -2.02 19.53
CA ASN A 140 24.38 -1.59 18.93
C ASN A 140 24.81 -2.43 17.69
N ILE A 141 23.83 -3.04 17.00
CA ILE A 141 24.02 -3.95 15.87
C ILE A 141 24.01 -3.13 14.57
N PRO A 142 24.88 -3.43 13.58
CA PRO A 142 24.94 -2.69 12.33
C PRO A 142 23.57 -2.58 11.62
N PRO A 143 23.18 -1.40 11.10
CA PRO A 143 21.87 -1.16 10.50
C PRO A 143 21.53 -2.08 9.32
N GLN A 144 22.56 -2.61 8.64
CA GLN A 144 22.43 -3.47 7.47
C GLN A 144 21.65 -4.76 7.79
N PHE A 145 21.85 -5.34 8.98
CA PHE A 145 21.11 -6.54 9.39
C PHE A 145 19.62 -6.28 9.54
N PHE A 146 19.26 -5.11 10.05
CA PHE A 146 17.87 -4.73 10.22
C PHE A 146 17.24 -4.35 8.88
N GLN A 147 17.98 -3.68 7.99
CA GLN A 147 17.53 -3.35 6.62
C GLN A 147 17.17 -4.57 5.79
N MET A 148 17.67 -5.77 6.12
CA MET A 148 17.28 -7.02 5.47
C MET A 148 15.91 -7.57 5.92
N LEU A 149 15.40 -7.19 7.11
CA LEU A 149 14.14 -7.73 7.66
C LEU A 149 12.94 -7.59 6.71
N PRO A 150 12.66 -6.40 6.12
CA PRO A 150 11.54 -6.22 5.20
C PRO A 150 11.61 -7.19 4.02
N TYR A 151 12.81 -7.45 3.49
CA TYR A 151 13.03 -8.36 2.37
C TYR A 151 12.84 -9.82 2.77
N LEU A 152 13.35 -10.22 3.94
CA LEU A 152 13.13 -11.57 4.48
C LEU A 152 11.65 -11.85 4.71
N ILE A 153 10.84 -10.84 5.04
CA ILE A 153 9.39 -10.96 5.19
C ILE A 153 8.71 -11.15 3.84
N VAL A 154 9.10 -10.43 2.78
CA VAL A 154 8.57 -10.68 1.42
C VAL A 154 8.84 -12.12 1.02
N VAL A 155 10.08 -12.60 1.21
CA VAL A 155 10.47 -13.97 0.92
C VAL A 155 9.68 -14.96 1.77
N GLY A 156 9.59 -14.74 3.08
CA GLY A 156 8.83 -15.59 4.00
C GLY A 156 7.34 -15.64 3.67
N ALA A 157 6.71 -14.50 3.39
CA ALA A 157 5.30 -14.41 3.00
C ALA A 157 5.06 -15.11 1.65
N LEU A 158 5.95 -14.95 0.67
CA LEU A 158 5.89 -15.68 -0.60
C LEU A 158 5.99 -17.19 -0.37
N VAL A 159 6.95 -17.64 0.44
CA VAL A 159 7.13 -19.06 0.77
C VAL A 159 5.89 -19.62 1.46
N LEU A 160 5.31 -18.90 2.42
CA LEU A 160 4.14 -19.34 3.19
C LEU A 160 2.88 -19.42 2.31
N ILE A 161 2.67 -18.43 1.42
CA ILE A 161 1.56 -18.43 0.46
C ILE A 161 1.77 -19.52 -0.60
N SER A 162 2.99 -19.68 -1.11
CA SER A 162 3.33 -20.72 -2.09
C SER A 162 3.15 -22.12 -1.50
N ALA A 163 3.66 -22.36 -0.29
CA ALA A 163 3.47 -23.60 0.43
C ALA A 163 1.99 -23.92 0.68
N ARG A 164 1.18 -22.92 1.05
CA ARG A 164 -0.29 -23.09 1.17
C ARG A 164 -0.97 -23.39 -0.16
N LYS A 165 -0.52 -22.78 -1.26
CA LYS A 165 -1.08 -23.00 -2.60
C LYS A 165 -0.77 -24.41 -3.11
N GLU A 166 0.43 -24.90 -2.84
CA GLU A 166 0.86 -26.26 -3.17
C GLU A 166 0.07 -27.31 -2.36
N TRP A 167 -0.10 -27.08 -1.05
CA TRP A 167 -0.91 -27.95 -0.18
C TRP A 167 -2.38 -28.05 -0.60
N ARG A 168 -2.93 -27.00 -1.21
CA ARG A 168 -4.34 -26.97 -1.68
C ARG A 168 -4.53 -27.56 -3.09
N LYS A 169 -3.45 -27.86 -3.82
CA LYS A 169 -3.49 -28.59 -5.10
C LYS A 169 -3.28 -30.10 -4.95
N GLY A 170 -2.83 -30.55 -3.77
CA GLY A 170 -2.61 -31.97 -3.44
C GLY A 170 -3.86 -32.70 -2.92
N TRP A 171 -5.04 -32.08 -3.01
CA TRP A 171 -6.37 -32.65 -2.75
C TRP A 171 -7.28 -32.28 -3.93
#